data_AF-A0A9Q9IAM6-F1
#
_entry.id   AF-A0A9Q9IAM6-F1
#
_cell.length_a   1.000
_cell.length_b   1.000
_cell.length_c   1.000
_cell.angle_alpha   90.00
_cell.angle_beta   90.00
_cell.angle_gamma   90.00
#
_symmetry.space_group_name_H-M   'P 1'
#
loop_
_entity.id
_entity.type
_entity.pdbx_description
1 polymer ?
#
loop_
_entity_poly.entity_id
_entity_poly.type
_entity_poly.pdbx_seq_one_letter_code
_entity_poly.pdbx_strand_id
1 'polypeptide(L)'
;MAPGFKVDPPVLESFAGTSDDRRAAYEALRQKMTDIRVNRDAFGHIPFLGSSIYDSYDEHVESCEEAVTSAATAMAAVAAGIRAVVIAYLDGEAKIGEDLAAINRALGN
;
A
#
# COMPACT_ATOMS: atom_id res chain seq x y z
N MET A 1 -9.00 -22.14 16.60
CA MET A 1 -7.83 -21.23 16.51
C MET A 1 -6.59 -22.09 16.69
N ALA A 2 -5.63 -22.06 15.75
CA ALA A 2 -4.44 -22.89 15.85
C ALA A 2 -3.65 -22.49 17.12
N PRO A 3 -3.24 -23.43 17.97
CA PRO A 3 -2.45 -23.12 19.16
C PRO A 3 -1.08 -22.59 18.70
N GLY A 4 -0.79 -21.31 18.96
CA GLY A 4 0.57 -20.75 18.81
C GLY A 4 0.71 -19.45 18.01
N PHE A 5 -0.33 -18.89 17.40
CA PHE A 5 -0.19 -17.61 16.69
C PHE A 5 -0.46 -16.43 17.64
N LYS A 6 0.61 -15.84 18.17
CA LYS A 6 0.56 -14.61 18.98
C LYS A 6 0.93 -13.42 18.10
N VAL A 7 -0.02 -12.50 17.93
CA VAL A 7 0.21 -11.25 17.20
C VAL A 7 0.65 -10.17 18.18
N ASP A 8 1.53 -9.29 17.72
CA ASP A 8 1.88 -8.03 18.37
C ASP A 8 1.22 -6.87 17.59
N PRO A 9 0.04 -6.37 18.03
CA PRO A 9 -0.68 -5.33 17.31
C PRO A 9 0.11 -4.04 17.12
N PRO A 10 0.85 -3.51 18.12
CA PRO A 10 1.73 -2.37 17.93
C PRO A 10 2.75 -2.52 16.79
N VAL A 11 3.40 -3.69 16.68
CA VAL A 11 4.38 -3.95 15.61
C VAL A 11 3.70 -3.96 14.24
N LEU A 12 2.53 -4.60 14.13
CA LEU A 12 1.76 -4.61 12.89
C LEU A 12 1.28 -3.21 12.50
N GLU A 13 0.80 -2.40 13.45
CA GLU A 13 0.40 -1.02 13.17
C GLU A 13 1.59 -0.17 12.70
N SER A 14 2.78 -0.34 13.31
CA SER A 14 3.99 0.33 12.84
C SER A 14 4.36 -0.03 11.40
N PHE A 15 4.16 -1.30 11.01
CA PHE A 15 4.41 -1.75 9.64
C PHE A 15 3.35 -1.23 8.65
N ALA A 16 2.08 -1.17 9.06
CA ALA A 16 1.02 -0.53 8.29
C ALA A 16 1.31 0.97 8.07
N GLY A 17 1.76 1.69 9.10
CA GLY A 17 2.20 3.08 9.00
C GLY A 17 3.37 3.28 8.04
N THR A 18 4.39 2.42 8.09
CA THR A 18 5.50 2.45 7.12
C THR A 18 5.02 2.21 5.68
N SER A 19 3.98 1.40 5.50
CA SER A 19 3.38 1.17 4.18
C SER A 19 2.63 2.41 3.69
N ASP A 20 1.90 3.11 4.56
CA ASP A 20 1.28 4.40 4.23
C ASP A 20 2.31 5.48 3.87
N ASP A 21 3.46 5.52 4.58
CA ASP A 21 4.56 6.44 4.24
C ASP A 21 5.12 6.15 2.85
N ARG A 22 5.27 4.87 2.49
CA ARG A 22 5.70 4.45 1.14
C ARG A 22 4.68 4.82 0.08
N ARG A 23 3.38 4.66 0.35
CA ARG A 23 2.30 5.12 -0.53
C ARG A 23 2.44 6.62 -0.82
N ALA A 24 2.59 7.44 0.23
CA ALA A 24 2.77 8.88 0.08
C ALA A 24 4.04 9.23 -0.71
N ALA A 25 5.13 8.48 -0.50
CA ALA A 25 6.37 8.66 -1.27
C ALA A 25 6.18 8.34 -2.76
N TYR A 26 5.45 7.28 -3.11
CA TYR A 26 5.12 6.96 -4.50
C TYR A 26 4.20 8.01 -5.13
N GLU A 27 3.20 8.50 -4.40
CA GLU A 27 2.33 9.60 -4.87
C GLU A 27 3.12 10.88 -5.14
N ALA A 28 4.05 11.23 -4.25
CA ALA A 28 4.95 12.36 -4.46
C ALA A 28 5.90 12.14 -5.64
N LEU A 29 6.39 10.91 -5.85
CA LEU A 29 7.21 10.57 -7.01
C LEU A 29 6.43 10.72 -8.31
N ARG A 30 5.17 10.25 -8.36
CA ARG A 30 4.29 10.42 -9.51
C ARG A 30 4.10 11.89 -9.85
N GLN A 31 3.84 12.73 -8.86
CA GLN A 31 3.71 14.17 -9.08
C GLN A 31 4.99 14.77 -9.68
N LYS A 32 6.16 14.42 -9.12
CA LYS A 32 7.45 14.87 -9.64
C LYS A 32 7.68 14.41 -11.09
N MET A 33 7.27 13.19 -11.45
CA MET A 33 7.37 12.69 -12.82
C MET A 33 6.53 13.51 -13.79
N THR A 34 5.30 13.83 -13.40
CA THR A 34 4.43 14.71 -14.19
C THR A 34 5.04 16.11 -14.32
N ASP A 35 5.62 16.67 -13.26
CA ASP A 35 6.21 18.01 -13.25
C ASP A 35 7.46 18.13 -14.14
N ILE A 36 8.21 17.03 -14.33
CA ILE A 36 9.42 16.99 -15.17
C ILE A 36 9.17 16.42 -16.57
N ARG A 37 7.92 16.06 -16.92
CA ARG A 37 7.56 15.54 -18.25
C ARG A 37 7.94 16.57 -19.30
N VAL A 38 8.68 16.11 -20.31
CA VAL A 38 9.23 16.96 -21.35
C VAL A 38 8.19 17.14 -22.45
N ASN A 39 7.87 18.39 -22.78
CA ASN A 39 6.94 18.70 -23.85
C ASN A 39 7.51 18.28 -25.21
N ARG A 40 6.61 17.91 -26.13
CA ARG A 40 6.94 17.52 -27.51
C ARG A 40 7.87 18.48 -28.23
N ASP A 41 7.72 19.78 -27.99
CA ASP A 41 8.52 20.82 -28.63
C ASP A 41 10.01 20.76 -28.27
N ALA A 42 10.37 20.18 -27.11
CA ALA A 42 11.76 20.05 -26.68
C ALA A 42 12.53 18.96 -27.45
N PHE A 43 11.84 18.04 -28.13
CA PHE A 43 12.47 17.03 -29.00
C PHE A 43 12.86 17.60 -30.38
N GLY A 44 12.44 18.83 -30.69
CA GLY A 44 12.71 19.48 -31.97
C GLY A 44 11.90 18.90 -33.13
N HIS A 45 11.86 19.63 -34.24
CA HIS A 45 11.27 19.14 -35.49
C HIS A 45 12.32 18.38 -36.30
N ILE A 46 12.40 17.06 -36.10
CA ILE A 46 13.18 16.18 -36.97
C ILE A 46 12.26 15.68 -38.09
N PRO A 47 12.50 16.06 -39.36
CA PRO A 47 11.72 15.54 -40.49
C PRO A 47 11.73 14.00 -40.51
N PHE A 48 10.56 13.39 -40.73
CA PHE A 48 10.32 11.93 -40.76
C PHE A 48 10.53 11.12 -39.46
N LEU A 49 11.36 11.56 -38.49
CA LEU A 49 11.68 10.78 -37.28
C LEU A 49 11.22 11.40 -35.95
N GLY A 50 10.89 12.69 -35.94
CA GLY A 50 10.60 13.44 -34.70
C GLY A 50 9.35 12.98 -33.95
N SER A 51 8.32 12.47 -34.64
CA SER A 51 7.13 11.94 -33.98
C SER A 51 7.43 10.64 -33.24
N SER A 52 8.09 9.68 -33.90
CA SER A 52 8.39 8.36 -33.32
C SER A 52 9.21 8.44 -32.04
N ILE A 53 10.14 9.41 -31.91
CA ILE A 53 10.98 9.54 -30.72
C ILE A 53 10.17 10.09 -29.53
N TYR A 54 9.36 11.13 -29.77
CA TYR A 54 8.49 11.65 -28.72
C TYR A 54 7.47 10.58 -28.30
N ASP A 55 6.84 9.90 -29.25
CA ASP A 55 5.81 8.90 -28.97
C ASP A 55 6.38 7.75 -28.10
N SER A 56 7.58 7.26 -28.39
CA SER A 56 8.26 6.26 -27.56
C SER A 56 8.68 6.78 -26.18
N TYR A 57 9.09 8.06 -26.07
CA TYR A 57 9.36 8.69 -24.79
C TYR A 57 8.08 8.77 -23.94
N ASP A 58 6.98 9.21 -24.56
CA ASP A 58 5.71 9.45 -23.91
C ASP A 58 5.11 8.12 -23.38
N GLU A 59 5.15 7.07 -24.21
CA GLU A 59 4.75 5.71 -23.83
C GLU A 59 5.59 5.18 -22.65
N HIS A 60 6.90 5.46 -22.64
CA HIS A 60 7.76 5.05 -21.53
C HIS A 60 7.43 5.80 -20.23
N VAL A 61 7.18 7.11 -20.31
CA VAL A 61 6.74 7.92 -19.16
C VAL A 61 5.43 7.40 -18.60
N GLU A 62 4.44 7.14 -19.46
CA GLU A 62 3.14 6.60 -19.05
C GLU A 62 3.27 5.25 -18.36
N SER A 63 4.07 4.33 -18.91
CA SER A 63 4.36 3.04 -18.28
C SER A 63 5.00 3.19 -16.89
N CYS A 64 5.92 4.14 -16.72
CA CYS A 64 6.50 4.42 -15.41
C CYS A 64 5.48 5.04 -14.44
N GLU A 65 4.61 5.96 -14.90
CA GLU A 65 3.55 6.56 -14.08
C GLU A 65 2.55 5.50 -13.60
N GLU A 66 2.18 4.55 -14.46
CA GLU A 66 1.34 3.41 -14.13
C GLU A 66 2.00 2.50 -13.08
N ALA A 67 3.29 2.18 -13.27
CA ALA A 67 4.04 1.34 -12.34
C ALA A 67 4.12 1.97 -10.93
N VAL A 68 4.36 3.29 -10.85
CA VAL A 68 4.39 4.02 -9.57
C VAL A 68 3.01 4.06 -8.93
N THR A 69 1.95 4.27 -9.71
CA THR A 69 0.56 4.27 -9.24
C THR A 69 0.16 2.89 -8.70
N SER A 70 0.57 1.83 -9.40
CA SER A 70 0.38 0.44 -8.96
C SER A 70 1.10 0.16 -7.64
N ALA A 71 2.34 0.63 -7.50
CA ALA A 71 3.10 0.48 -6.25
C ALA A 71 2.44 1.22 -5.07
N ALA A 72 1.96 2.45 -5.27
CA ALA A 72 1.22 3.20 -4.25
C ALA A 72 -0.06 2.44 -3.81
N THR A 73 -0.81 1.92 -4.77
CA THR A 73 -2.04 1.14 -4.51
C THR A 73 -1.74 -0.14 -3.73
N ALA A 74 -0.66 -0.84 -4.09
CA ALA A 74 -0.23 -2.04 -3.38
C ALA A 74 0.13 -1.74 -1.92
N MET A 75 0.84 -0.63 -1.66
CA MET A 75 1.17 -0.21 -0.29
C MET A 75 -0.08 0.11 0.54
N ALA A 76 -1.08 0.79 -0.07
CA ALA A 76 -2.37 1.05 0.57
C ALA A 76 -3.10 -0.25 0.93
N ALA A 77 -3.12 -1.22 0.02
CA ALA A 77 -3.75 -2.51 0.23
C ALA A 77 -3.06 -3.31 1.34
N VAL A 78 -1.72 -3.27 1.39
CA VAL A 78 -0.94 -3.89 2.46
C VAL A 78 -1.30 -3.28 3.82
N ALA A 79 -1.27 -1.95 3.95
CA ALA A 79 -1.62 -1.25 5.19
C ALA A 79 -3.04 -1.60 5.66
N ALA A 80 -4.03 -1.57 4.75
CA ALA A 80 -5.41 -1.93 5.04
C ALA A 80 -5.54 -3.40 5.48
N GLY A 81 -4.86 -4.32 4.79
CA GLY A 81 -4.88 -5.74 5.12
C GLY A 81 -4.29 -6.04 6.50
N ILE A 82 -3.19 -5.39 6.86
CA ILE A 82 -2.57 -5.53 8.18
C ILE A 82 -3.52 -5.06 9.28
N ARG A 83 -4.12 -3.89 9.12
CA ARG A 83 -5.09 -3.35 10.09
C ARG A 83 -6.31 -4.25 10.23
N ALA A 84 -6.80 -4.84 9.14
CA ALA A 84 -7.88 -5.82 9.18
C ALA A 84 -7.49 -7.07 9.98
N VAL A 85 -6.26 -7.57 9.82
CA VAL A 85 -5.74 -8.70 10.61
C VAL A 85 -5.64 -8.34 12.09
N VAL A 86 -5.17 -7.14 12.43
CA VAL A 86 -5.11 -6.66 13.82
C VAL A 86 -6.50 -6.62 14.45
N ILE A 87 -7.49 -6.05 13.76
CA ILE A 87 -8.88 -5.99 14.24
C ILE A 87 -9.42 -7.41 14.48
N ALA A 88 -9.27 -8.30 13.49
CA ALA A 88 -9.74 -9.67 13.60
C ALA A 88 -9.07 -10.44 14.75
N TYR A 89 -7.78 -10.19 14.99
CA TYR A 89 -7.06 -10.79 16.11
C TYR A 89 -7.59 -10.29 17.46
N LEU A 90 -7.75 -8.97 17.64
CA LEU A 90 -8.23 -8.38 18.87
C LEU A 90 -9.67 -8.80 19.19
N ASP A 91 -10.55 -8.84 18.20
CA ASP A 91 -11.92 -9.33 18.35
C ASP A 91 -11.94 -10.81 18.76
N GLY A 92 -11.04 -11.62 18.19
CA GLY A 92 -10.87 -13.02 18.57
C GLY A 92 -10.42 -13.21 20.02
N GLU A 93 -9.41 -12.45 20.45
CA GLU A 93 -8.91 -12.47 21.83
C GLU A 93 -9.97 -12.00 22.84
N ALA A 94 -10.71 -10.94 22.52
CA ALA A 94 -11.79 -10.44 23.36
C ALA A 94 -12.87 -11.51 23.59
N LYS A 95 -13.31 -12.18 22.50
CA LYS A 95 -14.30 -13.25 22.57
C LYS A 95 -13.83 -14.44 23.41
N ILE A 96 -12.57 -14.84 23.26
CA ILE A 96 -11.98 -15.91 24.09
C ILE A 96 -11.98 -15.50 25.57
N GLY A 97 -11.62 -14.25 25.87
CA GLY A 97 -11.66 -13.72 27.23
C GLY A 97 -13.07 -13.72 27.84
N GLU A 98 -14.08 -13.34 27.06
CA GLU A 98 -15.50 -13.38 27.46
C GLU A 98 -15.98 -14.80 27.74
N ASP A 99 -15.67 -15.74 26.85
CA ASP A 99 -16.03 -17.16 26.99
C ASP A 99 -15.38 -17.77 28.24
N LEU A 100 -14.08 -17.49 28.47
CA LEU A 100 -13.37 -17.95 29.67
C LEU A 100 -13.96 -17.35 30.95
N ALA A 101 -14.31 -16.06 30.95
CA ALA A 101 -14.96 -15.42 32.10
C ALA A 101 -16.35 -16.01 32.38
N ALA A 102 -17.11 -16.34 31.33
CA ALA A 102 -18.41 -16.99 31.46
C ALA A 102 -18.27 -18.41 32.04
N ILE A 103 -17.29 -19.19 31.58
CA ILE A 103 -16.98 -20.53 32.11
C ILE A 103 -16.59 -20.43 33.59
N ASN A 104 -15.71 -19.49 33.96
CA ASN A 104 -15.27 -19.36 35.35
C ASN A 104 -16.44 -19.05 36.30
N ARG A 105 -17.33 -18.13 35.89
CA ARG A 105 -18.57 -17.82 36.62
C ARG A 105 -19.50 -19.04 36.75
N ALA A 106 -19.65 -19.82 35.69
CA ALA A 106 -20.49 -21.03 35.70
C ALA A 106 -19.92 -22.13 36.60
N LEU A 107 -18.60 -22.18 36.76
CA LEU A 107 -17.90 -23.13 37.64
C LEU A 107 -17.85 -22.69 39.11
N GLY A 108 -18.38 -21.51 39.45
CA GLY A 108 -18.47 -21.03 40.83
C GLY A 108 -17.16 -20.50 41.42
N ASN A 109 -16.19 -20.14 40.58
CA ASN A 109 -14.95 -19.43 40.94
C ASN A 109 -15.02 -17.95 40.56
#